data_AF-A0A7C2L608-F1
#
_entry.id   AF-A0A7C2L608-F1
#
_cell.length_a   1.000
_cell.length_b   1.000
_cell.length_c   1.000
_cell.angle_alpha   90.00
_cell.angle_beta   90.00
_cell.angle_gamma   90.00
#
_symmetry.space_group_name_H-M   'P 1'
#
loop_
_entity.id
_entity.type
_entity.pdbx_description
1 polymer ?
#
loop_
_entity_poly.entity_id
_entity_poly.type
_entity_poly.pdbx_seq_one_letter_code
_entity_poly.pdbx_strand_id
1 'polypeptide(L)'
;MSLELIASVAGAAASVAAVVGAAYSLGRKIALLEARLSQLDDRVTRLEGRFASLEGEVAFLRGEVSALKGEVSALKGEVGELKAGFRGELASMEERLGKELGSGLAAAREELRREFRSELASLEERLKGYVGERVGRLARAFAGYQEFMLEYLSLKGLLEEGEVRLAKGEARRLAELAANPFTREEWARLKQLLDKEPEELTLEEAYELRDLARKAIEEYGDRYEAYALHVYASIAVGLAYRRLSEKREGAGRGGPQ
;
A
#
# COMPACT_ATOMS: atom_id res chain seq x y z
N MET A 1 -92.16 -116.00 46.58
CA MET A 1 -91.05 -115.03 46.44
C MET A 1 -90.84 -114.38 47.81
N SER A 2 -89.67 -114.52 48.43
CA SER A 2 -89.38 -113.99 49.78
C SER A 2 -89.10 -112.48 49.75
N LEU A 3 -89.46 -111.76 50.81
CA LEU A 3 -89.24 -110.31 50.98
C LEU A 3 -87.77 -109.88 50.75
N GLU A 4 -86.81 -110.75 51.05
CA GLU A 4 -85.37 -110.51 50.83
C GLU A 4 -85.00 -110.38 49.35
N LEU A 5 -85.61 -111.17 48.47
CA LEU A 5 -85.38 -111.10 47.01
C LEU A 5 -85.91 -109.79 46.42
N ILE A 6 -87.02 -109.29 46.96
CA ILE A 6 -87.61 -108.00 46.55
C ILE A 6 -86.70 -106.84 46.98
N ALA A 7 -86.18 -106.88 48.21
CA ALA A 7 -85.25 -105.87 48.72
C ALA A 7 -83.91 -105.85 47.96
N SER A 8 -83.36 -107.01 47.60
CA SER A 8 -82.11 -107.09 46.83
C SER A 8 -82.27 -106.58 45.40
N VAL A 9 -83.40 -106.91 44.74
CA VAL A 9 -83.73 -106.41 43.40
C VAL A 9 -83.99 -104.91 43.42
N ALA A 10 -84.69 -104.39 44.44
CA ALA A 10 -84.90 -102.95 44.61
C ALA A 10 -83.58 -102.20 44.86
N GLY A 11 -82.67 -102.75 45.68
CA GLY A 11 -81.34 -102.20 45.90
C GLY A 11 -80.47 -102.22 44.64
N ALA A 12 -80.50 -103.31 43.88
CA ALA A 12 -79.84 -103.41 42.58
C ALA A 12 -80.40 -102.37 41.60
N ALA A 13 -81.73 -102.20 41.50
CA ALA A 13 -82.36 -101.20 40.64
C ALA A 13 -81.98 -99.76 41.04
N ALA A 14 -81.92 -99.45 42.33
CA ALA A 14 -81.46 -98.15 42.82
C ALA A 14 -79.98 -97.89 42.48
N SER A 15 -79.11 -98.90 42.60
CA SER A 15 -77.70 -98.79 42.20
C SER A 15 -77.54 -98.56 40.69
N VAL A 16 -78.33 -99.25 39.86
CA VAL A 16 -78.36 -99.06 38.41
C VAL A 16 -78.82 -97.66 38.06
N ALA A 17 -79.89 -97.17 38.69
CA ALA A 17 -80.37 -95.80 38.48
C ALA A 17 -79.32 -94.74 38.85
N ALA A 18 -78.57 -94.93 39.95
CA ALA A 18 -77.48 -94.05 40.34
C ALA A 18 -76.32 -94.07 39.33
N VAL A 19 -75.95 -95.25 38.84
CA VAL A 19 -74.92 -95.40 37.78
C VAL A 19 -75.36 -94.74 36.48
N VAL A 20 -76.62 -94.92 36.06
CA VAL A 20 -77.19 -94.26 34.86
C VAL A 20 -77.19 -92.74 35.02
N GLY A 21 -77.58 -92.22 36.19
CA GLY A 21 -77.53 -90.80 36.49
C GLY A 21 -76.10 -90.22 36.45
N ALA A 22 -75.14 -90.94 37.02
CA ALA A 22 -73.72 -90.58 36.97
C ALA A 22 -73.18 -90.61 35.52
N ALA A 23 -73.51 -91.64 34.74
CA ALA A 23 -73.14 -91.77 33.34
C ALA A 23 -73.72 -90.62 32.50
N TYR A 24 -74.99 -90.26 32.71
CA TYR A 24 -75.60 -89.10 32.05
C TYR A 24 -74.91 -87.79 32.44
N SER A 25 -74.57 -87.61 33.72
CA SER A 25 -73.83 -86.41 34.15
C SER A 25 -72.42 -86.36 33.57
N LEU A 26 -71.72 -87.49 33.46
CA LEU A 26 -70.41 -87.58 32.81
C LEU A 26 -70.51 -87.27 31.33
N GLY A 27 -71.50 -87.82 30.62
CA GLY A 27 -71.75 -87.53 29.21
C GLY A 27 -71.95 -86.02 28.95
N ARG A 28 -72.70 -85.32 29.80
CA ARG A 28 -72.84 -83.86 29.72
C ARG A 28 -71.52 -83.12 29.93
N LYS A 29 -70.69 -83.55 30.90
CA LYS A 29 -69.36 -82.94 31.13
C LYS A 29 -68.43 -83.16 29.94
N ILE A 30 -68.45 -84.35 29.35
CA ILE A 30 -67.66 -84.69 28.15
C ILE A 30 -68.07 -83.78 26.98
N ALA A 31 -69.36 -83.66 26.68
CA ALA A 31 -69.85 -82.78 25.63
C ALA A 31 -69.45 -81.30 25.84
N LEU A 32 -69.46 -80.83 27.10
CA LEU A 32 -68.99 -79.47 27.42
C LEU A 32 -67.48 -79.31 27.21
N LEU A 33 -66.68 -80.32 27.56
CA LEU A 33 -65.23 -80.31 27.34
C LEU A 33 -64.90 -80.31 25.85
N GLU A 34 -65.62 -81.11 25.04
CA GLU A 34 -65.49 -81.13 23.58
C GLU A 34 -65.78 -79.75 22.97
N ALA A 35 -66.86 -79.10 23.40
CA ALA A 35 -67.20 -77.75 22.94
C ALA A 35 -66.11 -76.71 23.30
N ARG A 36 -65.55 -76.79 24.52
CA ARG A 36 -64.44 -75.91 24.95
C ARG A 36 -63.15 -76.18 24.19
N LEU A 37 -62.85 -77.45 23.88
CA LEU A 37 -61.69 -77.84 23.07
C LEU A 37 -61.81 -77.27 21.67
N SER A 38 -62.97 -77.43 21.03
CA SER A 38 -63.24 -76.82 19.71
C SER A 38 -63.09 -75.29 19.73
N GLN A 39 -63.58 -74.60 20.77
CA GLN A 39 -63.38 -73.15 20.92
C GLN A 39 -61.90 -72.77 21.11
N LEU A 40 -61.13 -73.61 21.80
CA LEU A 40 -59.70 -73.39 21.99
C LEU A 40 -58.95 -73.56 20.65
N ASP A 41 -59.27 -74.58 19.86
CA ASP A 41 -58.69 -74.83 18.54
C ASP A 41 -58.96 -73.65 17.58
N ASP A 42 -60.18 -73.11 17.58
CA ASP A 42 -60.52 -71.92 16.81
C ASP A 42 -59.69 -70.69 17.24
N ARG A 43 -59.45 -70.54 18.54
CA ARG A 43 -58.63 -69.44 19.08
C ARG A 43 -57.16 -69.63 18.71
N VAL A 44 -56.64 -70.84 18.76
CA VAL A 44 -55.26 -71.17 18.35
C VAL A 44 -55.08 -70.86 16.87
N THR A 45 -55.98 -71.33 16.01
CA THR A 45 -55.95 -71.05 14.55
C THR A 45 -55.95 -69.55 14.26
N ARG A 46 -56.79 -68.77 14.97
CA ARG A 46 -56.79 -67.30 14.84
C ARG A 46 -55.49 -66.64 15.33
N LEU A 47 -54.88 -67.16 16.39
CA LEU A 47 -53.60 -66.64 16.90
C LEU A 47 -52.46 -66.94 15.93
N GLU A 48 -52.43 -68.14 15.34
CA GLU A 48 -51.46 -68.52 14.30
C GLU A 48 -51.56 -67.59 13.08
N GLY A 49 -52.78 -67.29 12.60
CA GLY A 49 -52.98 -66.33 11.52
C GLY A 49 -52.50 -64.91 11.86
N ARG A 50 -52.76 -64.44 13.08
CA ARG A 50 -52.25 -63.13 13.56
C ARG A 50 -50.73 -63.12 13.67
N PHE A 51 -50.13 -64.22 14.13
CA PHE A 51 -48.68 -64.35 14.25
C PHE A 51 -48.01 -64.30 12.87
N ALA A 52 -48.54 -65.03 11.89
CA ALA A 52 -48.05 -64.98 10.52
C ALA A 52 -48.16 -63.56 9.91
N SER A 53 -49.25 -62.83 10.19
CA SER A 53 -49.39 -61.42 9.75
C SER A 53 -48.32 -60.52 10.38
N LEU A 54 -48.08 -60.67 11.69
CA LEU A 54 -47.06 -59.90 12.40
C LEU A 54 -45.65 -60.22 11.90
N GLU A 55 -45.35 -61.47 11.57
CA GLU A 55 -44.07 -61.85 10.97
C GLU A 55 -43.86 -61.15 9.61
N GLY A 56 -44.91 -61.07 8.79
CA GLY A 56 -44.90 -60.33 7.53
C GLY A 56 -44.64 -58.83 7.72
N GLU A 57 -45.34 -58.19 8.66
CA GLU A 57 -45.13 -56.77 8.98
C GLU A 57 -43.71 -56.50 9.50
N VAL A 58 -43.17 -57.36 10.37
CA VAL A 58 -41.80 -57.25 10.88
C VAL A 58 -40.77 -57.41 9.75
N ALA A 59 -41.00 -58.33 8.81
CA ALA A 59 -40.13 -58.49 7.65
C ALA A 59 -40.13 -57.25 6.75
N PHE A 60 -41.30 -56.67 6.50
CA PHE A 60 -41.46 -55.45 5.72
C PHE A 60 -40.73 -54.25 6.39
N LEU A 61 -40.98 -54.02 7.68
CA LEU A 61 -40.33 -52.95 8.45
C LEU A 61 -38.80 -53.09 8.46
N ARG A 62 -38.27 -54.31 8.53
CA ARG A 62 -36.82 -54.55 8.42
C ARG A 62 -36.28 -54.13 7.05
N GLY A 63 -37.05 -54.35 5.98
CA GLY A 63 -36.74 -53.89 4.63
C GLY A 63 -36.67 -52.36 4.56
N GLU A 64 -37.69 -51.66 5.07
CA GLU A 64 -37.72 -50.20 5.11
C GLU A 64 -36.56 -49.60 5.92
N VAL A 65 -36.25 -50.16 7.10
CA VAL A 65 -35.11 -49.73 7.91
C VAL A 65 -33.79 -49.91 7.15
N SER A 66 -33.64 -50.99 6.39
CA SER A 66 -32.44 -51.22 5.57
C SER A 66 -32.33 -50.20 4.43
N ALA A 67 -33.44 -49.89 3.76
CA ALA A 67 -33.49 -48.88 2.70
C ALA A 67 -33.12 -47.49 3.25
N LEU A 68 -33.74 -47.08 4.36
CA LEU A 68 -33.47 -45.81 5.02
C LEU A 68 -32.01 -45.67 5.45
N LYS A 69 -31.39 -46.76 5.92
CA LYS A 69 -29.97 -46.77 6.26
C LYS A 69 -29.08 -46.54 5.02
N GLY A 70 -29.49 -47.05 3.86
CA GLY A 70 -28.85 -46.79 2.59
C GLY A 70 -28.94 -45.31 2.20
N GLU A 71 -30.14 -44.74 2.25
CA GLU A 71 -30.39 -43.32 1.95
C GLU A 71 -29.59 -42.38 2.87
N VAL A 72 -29.57 -42.65 4.18
CA VAL A 72 -28.76 -41.88 5.14
C VAL A 72 -27.27 -41.96 4.83
N SER A 73 -26.79 -43.09 4.32
CA SER A 73 -25.39 -43.26 3.94
C SER A 73 -25.06 -42.48 2.67
N ALA A 74 -25.95 -42.48 1.68
CA ALA A 74 -25.81 -41.67 0.47
C ALA A 74 -25.79 -40.17 0.80
N LEU A 75 -26.75 -39.70 1.62
CA LEU A 75 -26.82 -38.31 2.04
C LEU A 75 -25.57 -37.85 2.80
N LYS A 76 -24.99 -38.71 3.64
CA LYS A 76 -23.69 -38.42 4.29
C LYS A 76 -22.56 -38.24 3.27
N GLY A 77 -22.57 -39.00 2.19
CA GLY A 77 -21.64 -38.85 1.07
C GLY A 77 -21.80 -37.50 0.39
N GLU A 78 -23.02 -37.16 -0.03
CA GLU A 78 -23.36 -35.88 -0.67
C GLU A 78 -22.96 -34.67 0.21
N VAL A 79 -23.23 -34.73 1.51
CA VAL A 79 -22.81 -33.69 2.47
C VAL A 79 -21.27 -33.59 2.55
N GLY A 80 -20.56 -34.71 2.42
CA GLY A 80 -19.11 -34.74 2.37
C GLY A 80 -18.55 -34.06 1.13
N GLU A 81 -19.12 -34.37 -0.04
CA GLU A 81 -18.74 -33.75 -1.31
C GLU A 81 -19.02 -32.25 -1.32
N LEU A 82 -20.20 -31.84 -0.81
CA LEU A 82 -20.55 -30.43 -0.70
C LEU A 82 -19.57 -29.66 0.20
N LYS A 83 -19.19 -30.23 1.35
CA LYS A 83 -18.18 -29.63 2.25
C LYS A 83 -16.81 -29.52 1.58
N ALA A 84 -16.42 -30.51 0.79
CA ALA A 84 -15.16 -30.47 0.05
C ALA A 84 -15.19 -29.38 -1.04
N GLY A 85 -16.30 -29.27 -1.78
CA GLY A 85 -16.54 -28.22 -2.77
C GLY A 85 -16.43 -26.82 -2.16
N PHE A 86 -17.17 -26.55 -1.09
CA PHE A 86 -17.11 -25.26 -0.39
C PHE A 86 -15.70 -24.90 0.10
N ARG A 87 -14.94 -25.88 0.60
CA ARG A 87 -13.55 -25.64 1.02
C ARG A 87 -12.65 -25.29 -0.15
N GLY A 88 -12.83 -25.94 -1.30
CA GLY A 88 -12.10 -25.63 -2.53
C GLY A 88 -12.42 -24.25 -3.07
N GLU A 89 -13.70 -23.88 -3.12
CA GLU A 89 -14.13 -22.54 -3.52
C GLU A 89 -13.57 -21.47 -2.59
N LEU A 90 -13.63 -21.67 -1.28
CA LEU A 90 -13.08 -20.74 -0.29
C LEU A 90 -11.56 -20.54 -0.50
N ALA A 91 -10.80 -21.62 -0.66
CA ALA A 91 -9.36 -21.54 -0.92
C ALA A 91 -9.05 -20.78 -2.22
N SER A 92 -9.84 -21.01 -3.28
CA SER A 92 -9.68 -20.29 -4.55
C SER A 92 -10.00 -18.80 -4.41
N MET A 93 -11.00 -18.45 -3.58
CA MET A 93 -11.37 -17.07 -3.31
C MET A 93 -10.29 -16.36 -2.50
N GLU A 94 -9.75 -17.01 -1.46
CA GLU A 94 -8.64 -16.49 -0.66
C GLU A 94 -7.40 -16.24 -1.52
N GLU A 95 -7.05 -17.16 -2.42
CA GLU A 95 -5.93 -16.99 -3.35
C GLU A 95 -6.16 -15.81 -4.31
N ARG A 96 -7.36 -15.69 -4.89
CA ARG A 96 -7.71 -14.58 -5.79
C ARG A 96 -7.65 -13.24 -5.06
N LEU A 97 -8.24 -13.16 -3.86
CA LEU A 97 -8.21 -11.96 -3.02
C LEU A 97 -6.78 -11.58 -2.66
N GLY A 98 -5.94 -12.54 -2.28
CA GLY A 98 -4.53 -12.30 -1.97
C GLY A 98 -3.76 -11.70 -3.15
N LYS A 99 -3.99 -12.22 -4.36
CA LYS A 99 -3.35 -11.71 -5.60
C LYS A 99 -3.88 -10.33 -6.01
N GLU A 100 -5.20 -10.12 -5.97
CA GLU A 100 -5.81 -8.85 -6.35
C GLU A 100 -5.43 -7.73 -5.37
N LEU A 101 -5.52 -7.98 -4.06
CA LEU A 101 -5.10 -7.01 -3.04
C LEU A 101 -3.60 -6.76 -3.08
N GLY A 102 -2.78 -7.80 -3.26
CA GLY A 102 -1.33 -7.66 -3.35
C GLY A 102 -0.89 -6.83 -4.55
N SER A 103 -1.45 -7.10 -5.72
CA SER A 103 -1.14 -6.34 -6.95
C SER A 103 -1.71 -4.91 -6.89
N GLY A 104 -2.93 -4.73 -6.38
CA GLY A 104 -3.54 -3.41 -6.20
C GLY A 104 -2.76 -2.53 -5.24
N LEU A 105 -2.33 -3.06 -4.08
CA LEU A 105 -1.53 -2.31 -3.11
C LEU A 105 -0.15 -1.94 -3.68
N ALA A 106 0.48 -2.84 -4.44
CA ALA A 106 1.76 -2.56 -5.09
C ALA A 106 1.64 -1.44 -6.14
N ALA A 107 0.58 -1.48 -6.96
CA ALA A 107 0.29 -0.45 -7.95
C ALA A 107 0.02 0.92 -7.29
N ALA A 108 -0.87 0.96 -6.29
CA ALA A 108 -1.19 2.19 -5.56
C ALA A 108 0.04 2.79 -4.86
N ARG A 109 0.92 1.94 -4.30
CA ARG A 109 2.17 2.38 -3.68
C ARG A 109 3.13 3.01 -4.69
N GLU A 110 3.22 2.46 -5.90
CA GLU A 110 4.12 3.01 -6.93
C GLU A 110 3.56 4.28 -7.56
N GLU A 111 2.25 4.36 -7.75
CA GLU A 111 1.56 5.57 -8.21
C GLU A 111 1.78 6.73 -7.23
N LEU A 112 1.51 6.50 -5.94
CA LEU A 112 1.72 7.50 -4.88
C LEU A 112 3.20 7.95 -4.82
N ARG A 113 4.15 7.03 -4.95
CA ARG A 113 5.58 7.36 -5.01
C ARG A 113 5.96 8.19 -6.23
N ARG A 114 5.35 7.90 -7.37
CA ARG A 114 5.60 8.64 -8.62
C ARG A 114 5.07 10.06 -8.49
N GLU A 115 3.87 10.23 -7.95
CA GLU A 115 3.26 11.54 -7.68
C GLU A 115 4.11 12.35 -6.70
N PHE A 116 4.45 11.79 -5.54
CA PHE A 116 5.31 12.48 -4.57
C PHE A 116 6.66 12.89 -5.16
N ARG A 117 7.31 12.03 -5.95
CA ARG A 117 8.58 12.38 -6.63
C ARG A 117 8.39 13.53 -7.63
N SER A 118 7.29 13.52 -8.38
CA SER A 118 6.97 14.60 -9.32
C SER A 118 6.69 15.91 -8.62
N GLU A 119 5.94 15.89 -7.51
CA GLU A 119 5.65 17.06 -6.71
C GLU A 119 6.90 17.63 -6.04
N LEU A 120 7.77 16.78 -5.49
CA LEU A 120 9.05 17.21 -4.92
C LEU A 120 9.95 17.84 -5.97
N ALA A 121 10.05 17.26 -7.16
CA ALA A 121 10.83 17.84 -8.26
C ALA A 121 10.28 19.20 -8.70
N SER A 122 8.95 19.33 -8.81
CA SER A 122 8.28 20.60 -9.10
C SER A 122 8.51 21.64 -8.00
N LEU A 123 8.45 21.23 -6.73
CA LEU A 123 8.72 22.11 -5.59
C LEU A 123 10.17 22.57 -5.56
N GLU A 124 11.12 21.66 -5.81
CA GLU A 124 12.55 21.95 -5.90
C GLU A 124 12.83 22.99 -6.99
N GLU A 125 12.26 22.82 -8.18
CA GLU A 125 12.43 23.75 -9.29
C GLU A 125 11.82 25.12 -8.99
N ARG A 126 10.62 25.15 -8.43
CA ARG A 126 9.96 26.40 -8.00
C ARG A 126 10.77 27.12 -6.93
N LEU A 127 11.34 26.39 -5.97
CA LEU A 127 12.16 26.96 -4.91
C LEU A 127 13.48 27.50 -5.46
N LYS A 128 14.17 26.72 -6.31
CA LYS A 128 15.38 27.15 -7.02
C LYS A 128 15.14 28.42 -7.82
N GLY A 129 14.07 28.48 -8.60
CA GLY A 129 13.68 29.67 -9.37
C GLY A 129 13.39 30.87 -8.46
N TYR A 130 12.52 30.71 -7.46
CA TYR A 130 12.15 31.80 -6.56
C TYR A 130 13.33 32.36 -5.74
N VAL A 131 14.16 31.47 -5.18
CA VAL A 131 15.34 31.84 -4.40
C VAL A 131 16.39 32.45 -5.32
N GLY A 132 16.68 31.81 -6.46
CA GLY A 132 17.64 32.30 -7.45
C GLY A 132 17.30 33.70 -7.95
N GLU A 133 16.03 33.97 -8.26
CA GLU A 133 15.57 35.30 -8.65
C GLU A 133 15.73 36.34 -7.54
N ARG A 134 15.32 36.01 -6.29
CA ARG A 134 15.40 36.95 -5.16
C ARG A 134 16.84 37.26 -4.78
N VAL A 135 17.67 36.23 -4.68
CA VAL A 135 19.10 36.36 -4.38
C VAL A 135 19.80 37.10 -5.52
N GLY A 136 19.51 36.78 -6.78
CA GLY A 136 20.07 37.47 -7.94
C GLY A 136 19.69 38.95 -7.99
N ARG A 137 18.45 39.32 -7.65
CA ARG A 137 18.05 40.73 -7.51
C ARG A 137 18.83 41.44 -6.40
N LEU A 138 19.02 40.79 -5.26
CA LEU A 138 19.78 41.35 -4.14
C LEU A 138 21.27 41.53 -4.50
N ALA A 139 21.88 40.52 -5.11
CA ALA A 139 23.27 40.54 -5.54
C ALA A 139 23.53 41.68 -6.55
N ARG A 140 22.65 41.85 -7.55
CA ARG A 140 22.74 42.97 -8.50
C ARG A 140 22.58 44.33 -7.84
N ALA A 141 21.64 44.48 -6.90
CA ALA A 141 21.46 45.72 -6.16
C ALA A 141 22.69 46.07 -5.30
N PHE A 142 23.27 45.07 -4.62
CA PHE A 142 24.48 45.24 -3.83
C PHE A 142 25.69 45.60 -4.70
N ALA A 143 25.93 44.84 -5.78
CA ALA A 143 27.02 45.12 -6.72
C ALA A 143 26.90 46.52 -7.34
N GLY A 144 25.70 46.92 -7.76
CA GLY A 144 25.46 48.26 -8.30
C GLY A 144 25.71 49.38 -7.28
N TYR A 145 25.33 49.17 -6.01
CA TYR A 145 25.66 50.13 -4.94
C TYR A 145 27.17 50.23 -4.70
N GLN A 146 27.89 49.11 -4.68
CA GLN A 146 29.34 49.09 -4.50
C GLN A 146 30.08 49.72 -5.69
N GLU A 147 29.68 49.42 -6.92
CA GLU A 147 30.22 50.04 -8.14
C GLU A 147 30.11 51.56 -8.06
N PHE A 148 28.91 52.09 -7.79
CA PHE A 148 28.69 53.52 -7.64
C PHE A 148 29.61 54.15 -6.58
N MET A 149 29.70 53.53 -5.40
CA MET A 149 30.53 54.03 -4.31
C MET A 149 32.02 54.06 -4.67
N LEU A 150 32.55 52.96 -5.22
CA LEU A 150 33.96 52.85 -5.59
C LEU A 150 34.32 53.77 -6.77
N GLU A 151 33.44 53.88 -7.76
CA GLU A 151 33.60 54.81 -8.87
C GLU A 151 33.59 56.26 -8.37
N TYR A 152 32.67 56.61 -7.47
CA TYR A 152 32.63 57.95 -6.87
C TYR A 152 33.90 58.28 -6.08
N LEU A 153 34.36 57.38 -5.21
CA LEU A 153 35.59 57.57 -4.42
C LEU A 153 36.81 57.74 -5.33
N SER A 154 36.94 56.88 -6.35
CA SER A 154 38.03 56.93 -7.32
C SER A 154 38.00 58.22 -8.14
N LEU A 155 36.82 58.62 -8.62
CA LEU A 155 36.62 59.85 -9.38
C LEU A 155 36.99 61.10 -8.56
N LYS A 156 36.68 61.11 -7.27
CA LYS A 156 37.04 62.19 -6.34
C LYS A 156 38.49 62.14 -5.87
N GLY A 157 39.21 61.06 -6.17
CA GLY A 157 40.58 60.89 -5.71
C GLY A 157 40.73 60.60 -4.23
N LEU A 158 39.71 59.96 -3.64
CA LEU A 158 39.70 59.57 -2.23
C LEU A 158 40.35 58.21 -1.99
N LEU A 159 40.80 57.54 -3.06
CA LEU A 159 41.59 56.31 -2.97
C LEU A 159 43.05 56.63 -3.30
N GLU A 160 43.95 56.23 -2.41
CA GLU A 160 45.39 56.33 -2.59
C GLU A 160 45.94 55.21 -3.48
N GLU A 161 47.08 55.48 -4.12
CA GLU A 161 47.73 54.53 -5.02
C GLU A 161 48.08 53.18 -4.33
N GLY A 162 48.37 53.21 -3.03
CA GLY A 162 48.58 52.00 -2.23
C GLY A 162 47.34 51.11 -2.12
N GLU A 163 46.17 51.72 -1.96
CA GLU A 163 44.88 51.02 -1.84
C GLU A 163 44.46 50.41 -3.19
N VAL A 164 44.71 51.14 -4.29
CA VAL A 164 44.48 50.64 -5.66
C VAL A 164 45.38 49.44 -5.96
N ARG A 165 46.67 49.51 -5.59
CA ARG A 165 47.61 48.38 -5.76
C ARG A 165 47.24 47.17 -4.93
N LEU A 166 46.76 47.39 -3.69
CA LEU A 166 46.25 46.31 -2.84
C LEU A 166 45.07 45.60 -3.53
N ALA A 167 44.07 46.35 -3.98
CA ALA A 167 42.91 45.79 -4.68
C ALA A 167 43.31 45.02 -5.95
N LYS A 168 44.27 45.53 -6.73
CA LYS A 168 44.83 44.85 -7.91
C LYS A 168 45.52 43.53 -7.54
N GLY A 169 46.30 43.52 -6.45
CA GLY A 169 46.98 42.32 -5.96
C GLY A 169 46.00 41.23 -5.56
N GLU A 170 44.92 41.60 -4.87
CA GLU A 170 43.82 40.70 -4.52
C GLU A 170 43.09 40.16 -5.76
N ALA A 171 42.79 41.04 -6.74
CA ALA A 171 42.14 40.68 -7.99
C ALA A 171 42.95 39.65 -8.81
N ARG A 172 44.28 39.74 -8.81
CA ARG A 172 45.17 38.80 -9.51
C ARG A 172 45.08 37.38 -8.96
N ARG A 173 44.79 37.21 -7.67
CA ARG A 173 44.63 35.88 -7.08
C ARG A 173 43.52 35.07 -7.75
N LEU A 174 42.44 35.73 -8.19
CA LEU A 174 41.39 35.04 -8.95
C LEU A 174 41.88 34.58 -10.33
N ALA A 175 42.63 35.42 -11.04
CA ALA A 175 43.15 35.13 -12.38
C ALA A 175 44.14 33.95 -12.42
N GLU A 176 44.71 33.61 -11.28
CA GLU A 176 45.61 32.48 -11.07
C GLU A 176 44.86 31.16 -10.81
N LEU A 177 43.60 31.24 -10.34
CA LEU A 177 42.75 30.10 -10.07
C LEU A 177 42.16 29.56 -11.38
N ALA A 178 42.97 28.81 -12.14
CA ALA A 178 42.54 28.15 -13.36
C ALA A 178 41.46 27.10 -13.07
N ALA A 179 40.19 27.50 -13.15
CA ALA A 179 39.02 26.62 -13.12
C ALA A 179 37.98 27.06 -14.15
N ASN A 180 37.15 26.11 -14.58
CA ASN A 180 35.90 26.33 -15.33
C ASN A 180 34.90 26.99 -14.36
N PRO A 181 34.12 28.04 -14.72
CA PRO A 181 33.44 28.25 -16.02
C PRO A 181 33.86 29.42 -16.94
N PHE A 182 34.99 30.09 -16.71
CA PHE A 182 35.53 31.06 -17.71
C PHE A 182 36.16 30.34 -18.90
N THR A 183 35.98 30.86 -20.11
CA THR A 183 36.67 30.33 -21.29
C THR A 183 38.18 30.64 -21.20
N ARG A 184 39.00 29.88 -21.96
CA ARG A 184 40.45 30.16 -22.03
C ARG A 184 40.74 31.56 -22.55
N GLU A 185 39.90 32.06 -23.45
CA GLU A 185 40.00 33.41 -24.03
C GLU A 185 39.67 34.47 -22.98
N GLU A 186 38.60 34.27 -22.19
CA GLU A 186 38.23 35.17 -21.09
C GLU A 186 39.32 35.23 -20.03
N TRP A 187 39.91 34.09 -19.66
CA TRP A 187 41.04 34.06 -18.73
C TRP A 187 42.28 34.76 -19.29
N ALA A 188 42.59 34.58 -20.57
CA ALA A 188 43.71 35.25 -21.22
C ALA A 188 43.49 36.76 -21.28
N ARG A 189 42.27 37.19 -21.61
CA ARG A 189 41.91 38.61 -21.67
C ARG A 189 41.92 39.26 -20.29
N LEU A 190 41.39 38.57 -19.28
CA LEU A 190 41.43 39.04 -17.90
C LEU A 190 42.88 39.26 -17.42
N LYS A 191 43.78 38.31 -17.68
CA LYS A 191 45.21 38.45 -17.36
C LYS A 191 45.83 39.64 -18.07
N GLN A 192 45.57 39.78 -19.37
CA GLN A 192 46.06 40.91 -20.16
C GLN A 192 45.62 42.27 -19.57
N LEU A 193 44.37 42.38 -19.10
CA LEU A 193 43.85 43.59 -18.47
C LEU A 193 44.45 43.84 -17.08
N LEU A 194 44.67 42.79 -16.29
CA LEU A 194 45.29 42.86 -14.95
C LEU A 194 46.80 43.11 -14.98
N ASP A 195 47.46 42.85 -16.10
CA ASP A 195 48.89 43.11 -16.29
C ASP A 195 49.18 44.60 -16.48
N LYS A 196 48.25 45.37 -17.04
CA LYS A 196 48.37 46.83 -17.23
C LYS A 196 48.37 47.60 -15.92
N GLU A 197 49.02 48.75 -15.88
CA GLU A 197 48.87 49.65 -14.73
C GLU A 197 47.46 50.27 -14.66
N PRO A 198 46.89 50.49 -13.45
CA PRO A 198 45.56 51.08 -13.28
C PRO A 198 45.41 52.43 -14.02
N GLU A 199 46.51 53.16 -14.14
CA GLU A 199 46.64 54.46 -14.82
C GLU A 199 46.53 54.36 -16.34
N GLU A 200 46.85 53.19 -16.91
CA GLU A 200 46.98 52.97 -18.35
C GLU A 200 45.72 52.38 -19.00
N LEU A 201 44.81 51.80 -18.20
CA LEU A 201 43.56 51.25 -18.71
C LEU A 201 42.71 52.33 -19.38
N THR A 202 42.23 52.06 -20.60
CA THR A 202 41.22 52.93 -21.21
C THR A 202 39.86 52.75 -20.52
N LEU A 203 38.90 53.64 -20.77
CA LEU A 203 37.56 53.49 -20.22
C LEU A 203 36.88 52.20 -20.73
N GLU A 204 37.07 51.90 -22.00
CA GLU A 204 36.57 50.67 -22.64
C GLU A 204 37.19 49.42 -22.01
N GLU A 205 38.51 49.42 -21.79
CA GLU A 205 39.21 48.31 -21.15
C GLU A 205 38.83 48.13 -19.68
N ALA A 206 38.59 49.23 -18.96
CA ALA A 206 38.10 49.17 -17.59
C ALA A 206 36.67 48.62 -17.52
N TYR A 207 35.82 48.97 -18.49
CA TYR A 207 34.49 48.39 -18.60
C TYR A 207 34.51 46.90 -18.94
N GLU A 208 35.37 46.50 -19.88
CA GLU A 208 35.57 45.09 -20.21
C GLU A 208 36.07 44.29 -19.00
N LEU A 209 37.03 44.85 -18.24
CA LEU A 209 37.50 44.26 -16.99
C LEU A 209 36.35 44.10 -15.98
N ARG A 210 35.47 45.10 -15.86
CA ARG A 210 34.31 45.08 -14.96
C ARG A 210 33.26 44.06 -15.39
N ASP A 211 33.01 43.91 -16.68
CA ASP A 211 32.06 42.92 -17.19
C ASP A 211 32.58 41.48 -16.97
N LEU A 212 33.89 41.26 -17.17
CA LEU A 212 34.54 40.01 -16.74
C LEU A 212 34.42 39.83 -15.22
N ALA A 213 34.64 40.87 -14.41
CA ALA A 213 34.52 40.76 -12.96
C ALA A 213 33.10 40.44 -12.47
N ARG A 214 32.07 41.02 -13.10
CA ARG A 214 30.65 40.69 -12.83
C ARG A 214 30.35 39.24 -13.15
N LYS A 215 30.81 38.76 -14.32
CA LYS A 215 30.72 37.33 -14.67
C LYS A 215 31.43 36.47 -13.63
N ALA A 216 32.58 36.92 -13.11
CA ALA A 216 33.30 36.19 -12.08
C ALA A 216 32.51 36.08 -10.76
N ILE A 217 31.73 37.09 -10.38
CA ILE A 217 30.83 37.02 -9.21
C ILE A 217 29.69 36.03 -9.45
N GLU A 218 29.12 36.00 -10.66
CA GLU A 218 28.02 35.06 -10.98
C GLU A 218 28.49 33.60 -10.92
N GLU A 219 29.71 33.34 -11.36
CA GLU A 219 30.26 31.99 -11.51
C GLU A 219 31.09 31.51 -10.29
N TYR A 220 31.73 32.43 -9.58
CA TYR A 220 32.63 32.16 -8.43
C TYR A 220 32.25 33.00 -7.20
N GLY A 221 30.97 33.36 -7.04
CA GLY A 221 30.49 34.16 -5.91
C GLY A 221 30.62 33.48 -4.54
N ASP A 222 31.03 32.22 -4.49
CA ASP A 222 31.46 31.52 -3.27
C ASP A 222 32.89 31.90 -2.84
N ARG A 223 33.66 32.55 -3.74
CA ARG A 223 35.06 32.91 -3.55
C ARG A 223 35.23 34.39 -3.32
N TYR A 224 36.02 34.74 -2.31
CA TYR A 224 36.33 36.13 -1.99
C TYR A 224 37.04 36.85 -3.14
N GLU A 225 37.88 36.14 -3.90
CA GLU A 225 38.69 36.69 -4.98
C GLU A 225 37.84 37.22 -6.15
N ALA A 226 36.63 36.68 -6.35
CA ALA A 226 35.67 37.18 -7.34
C ALA A 226 35.18 38.59 -7.00
N TYR A 227 34.89 38.83 -5.73
CA TYR A 227 34.52 40.16 -5.24
C TYR A 227 35.70 41.12 -5.23
N ALA A 228 36.91 40.66 -4.91
CA ALA A 228 38.11 41.49 -4.98
C ALA A 228 38.41 41.96 -6.41
N LEU A 229 38.23 41.08 -7.40
CA LEU A 229 38.33 41.43 -8.80
C LEU A 229 37.30 42.49 -9.20
N HIS A 230 36.05 42.36 -8.76
CA HIS A 230 35.00 43.33 -9.01
C HIS A 230 35.29 44.70 -8.37
N VAL A 231 35.77 44.72 -7.13
CA VAL A 231 36.21 45.95 -6.45
C VAL A 231 37.31 46.66 -7.24
N TYR A 232 38.36 45.94 -7.64
CA TYR A 232 39.44 46.53 -8.44
C TYR A 232 38.95 47.05 -9.79
N ALA A 233 38.09 46.29 -10.48
CA ALA A 233 37.53 46.70 -11.76
C ALA A 233 36.68 47.98 -11.64
N SER A 234 35.85 48.11 -10.60
CA SER A 234 35.09 49.34 -10.32
C SER A 234 36.00 50.53 -10.04
N ILE A 235 37.09 50.34 -9.30
CA ILE A 235 38.10 51.38 -9.07
C ILE A 235 38.73 51.81 -10.41
N ALA A 236 39.11 50.85 -11.26
CA ALA A 236 39.71 51.13 -12.57
C ALA A 236 38.77 51.95 -13.48
N VAL A 237 37.46 51.67 -13.46
CA VAL A 237 36.45 52.49 -14.17
C VAL A 237 36.44 53.93 -13.66
N GLY A 238 36.40 54.13 -12.34
CA GLY A 238 36.40 55.46 -11.74
C GLY A 238 37.69 56.24 -12.03
N LEU A 239 38.85 55.59 -12.01
CA LEU A 239 40.13 56.18 -12.40
C LEU A 239 40.16 56.57 -13.88
N ALA A 240 39.66 55.72 -14.78
CA ALA A 240 39.53 56.03 -16.21
C ALA A 240 38.61 57.24 -16.46
N TYR A 241 37.49 57.33 -15.75
CA TYR A 241 36.59 58.49 -15.81
C TYR A 241 37.26 59.78 -15.36
N ARG A 242 38.00 59.73 -14.24
CA ARG A 242 38.73 60.88 -13.72
C ARG A 242 39.74 61.43 -14.74
N ARG A 243 40.50 60.54 -15.38
CA ARG A 243 41.45 60.92 -16.44
C ARG A 243 40.75 61.60 -17.62
N LEU A 244 39.57 61.10 -18.02
CA LEU A 244 38.77 61.70 -19.08
C LEU A 244 38.23 63.08 -18.70
N SER A 245 37.77 63.29 -17.46
CA SER A 245 37.31 64.60 -17.00
C SER A 245 38.46 65.61 -16.93
N GLU A 246 39.61 65.21 -16.37
CA GLU A 246 40.80 66.08 -16.26
C GLU A 246 41.33 66.50 -17.65
N LYS A 247 41.34 65.58 -18.62
CA LYS A 247 41.71 65.89 -20.01
C LYS A 247 40.73 66.87 -20.68
N ARG A 248 39.43 66.75 -20.41
CA ARG A 248 38.40 67.66 -20.94
C ARG A 248 38.50 69.06 -20.32
N GLU A 249 38.75 69.14 -19.01
CA GLU A 249 38.96 70.39 -18.29
C GLU A 249 40.26 71.09 -18.72
N GLY A 250 41.32 70.32 -18.98
CA GLY A 250 42.59 70.82 -19.52
C GLY A 250 42.47 71.33 -20.96
N ALA A 251 41.70 70.63 -21.82
CA ALA A 251 41.47 71.06 -23.21
C ALA A 251 40.58 72.31 -23.31
N GLY A 252 39.65 72.52 -22.37
CA GLY A 252 38.78 73.71 -22.31
C GLY A 252 39.50 75.01 -21.89
N ARG A 253 40.68 74.93 -21.28
CA ARG A 253 41.50 76.11 -20.90
C ARG A 253 42.49 76.55 -21.99
N GLY A 254 42.52 75.88 -23.14
CA GLY A 254 43.46 76.14 -24.25
C GLY A 254 42.83 76.63 -25.56
N GLY A 255 41.66 77.28 -25.52
CA GLY A 255 41.06 77.93 -26.71
C GLY A 255 41.83 79.20 -27.12
N PRO A 256 41.96 79.51 -28.42
CA PRO A 256 42.94 80.46 -28.95
C PRO A 256 42.73 81.89 -28.44
N GLN A 257 43.83 82.51 -28.00
CA GLN A 257 43.99 83.96 -27.87
C GLN A 257 44.01 84.63 -29.24
#